data_AF-A0AAD5E8Y0-F1
#
_entry.id   AF-A0AAD5E8Y0-F1
#
_cell.length_a   1.000
_cell.length_b   1.000
_cell.length_c   1.000
_cell.angle_alpha   90.00
_cell.angle_beta   90.00
_cell.angle_gamma   90.00
#
_symmetry.space_group_name_H-M   'P 1'
#
loop_
_entity.id
_entity.type
_entity.pdbx_description
1 polymer ?
#
loop_
_entity_poly.entity_id
_entity_poly.type
_entity_poly.pdbx_seq_one_letter_code
_entity_poly.pdbx_strand_id
1 'polypeptide(L)'
;MTAPLASRPTIISHMAYGLTLLQNISSNGYNAIRLPYSNDIFNSANAPNSINSQVNAGLLNKTSLEIMDILINYAGSLGLKIILDRHRPDATGQSALWYTSTTSESTWIADWVTLANRYKGNTAVIGADLHNEPHDPACWGCGNTTIDWRLAAERAGNAILAVQPNWLIIVEGTSIVNGSSYWWGGNLMAAGQYPVRLDVPNKLVYSIHDYSTDVSQQTWFSDPTFPANLPGIWDKYWGYLLKQASPVPIWVGEFGTTLAVASDAQWLTALVSYMNTNGAHWAFWCWNPSFMTKAKDAYLTPAKFPLGGSTPSSSTTHVSVSTTTSQSATPTTTVTTSSSKSSTTTTATTTTTASGPCASVVPILINLQSRRYMVSVEELALQDRLAAPLEHANIVAPIILSA
;
A
#
# COMPACT_ATOMS: atom_id res chain seq x y z
N MET A 1 26.60 -38.45 -35.68
CA MET A 1 26.93 -37.22 -34.94
C MET A 1 25.64 -36.68 -34.33
N THR A 2 25.43 -36.92 -33.05
CA THR A 2 24.33 -36.38 -32.27
C THR A 2 24.94 -35.91 -30.95
N ALA A 3 24.94 -34.61 -30.73
CA ALA A 3 25.49 -34.00 -29.53
C ALA A 3 24.60 -34.33 -28.31
N PRO A 4 25.16 -34.57 -27.11
CA PRO A 4 24.35 -34.73 -25.92
C PRO A 4 23.84 -33.36 -25.44
N LEU A 5 22.55 -33.33 -25.09
CA LEU A 5 21.91 -32.22 -24.38
C LEU A 5 22.63 -32.01 -23.03
N ALA A 6 23.24 -30.84 -22.88
CA ALA A 6 23.78 -30.40 -21.59
C ALA A 6 22.63 -30.29 -20.57
N SER A 7 22.71 -31.09 -19.52
CA SER A 7 21.85 -30.98 -18.35
C SER A 7 22.03 -29.62 -17.69
N ARG A 8 20.96 -28.83 -17.65
CA ARG A 8 20.89 -27.64 -16.77
C ARG A 8 21.01 -28.13 -15.32
N PRO A 9 21.91 -27.56 -14.50
CA PRO A 9 21.98 -27.94 -13.10
C PRO A 9 20.71 -27.43 -12.39
N THR A 10 19.86 -28.36 -11.98
CA THR A 10 18.75 -28.15 -11.06
C THR A 10 19.32 -27.80 -9.70
N ILE A 11 19.49 -26.51 -9.41
CA ILE A 11 19.63 -26.02 -8.04
C ILE A 11 18.21 -25.97 -7.45
N ILE A 12 17.68 -27.14 -7.09
CA ILE A 12 16.55 -27.28 -6.19
C ILE A 12 17.04 -28.16 -5.05
N SER A 13 17.76 -27.59 -4.11
CA SER A 13 17.83 -28.16 -2.77
C SER A 13 18.00 -27.03 -1.76
N HIS A 14 17.10 -27.00 -0.78
CA HIS A 14 16.99 -26.05 0.34
C HIS A 14 16.37 -24.69 -0.01
N MET A 15 15.08 -24.69 -0.39
CA MET A 15 14.28 -23.46 -0.41
C MET A 15 14.07 -22.96 1.03
N ALA A 16 14.71 -21.85 1.36
CA ALA A 16 14.39 -21.05 2.53
C ALA A 16 12.92 -20.62 2.51
N TYR A 17 12.22 -20.75 3.64
CA TYR A 17 10.83 -20.31 3.80
C TYR A 17 10.65 -18.83 3.46
N GLY A 18 11.68 -17.99 3.66
CA GLY A 18 11.64 -16.59 3.21
C GLY A 18 11.53 -16.44 1.68
N LEU A 19 12.04 -17.40 0.91
CA LEU A 19 11.94 -17.40 -0.55
C LEU A 19 10.56 -17.90 -1.00
N THR A 20 10.02 -18.94 -0.35
CA THR A 20 8.65 -19.41 -0.64
C THR A 20 7.60 -18.37 -0.23
N LEU A 21 7.87 -17.60 0.83
CA LEU A 21 7.06 -16.46 1.26
C LEU A 21 6.91 -15.41 0.15
N LEU A 22 8.04 -14.92 -0.37
CA LEU A 22 8.06 -13.88 -1.40
C LEU A 22 7.48 -14.39 -2.74
N GLN A 23 7.71 -15.66 -3.07
CA GLN A 23 7.07 -16.33 -4.21
C GLN A 23 5.55 -16.40 -4.03
N ASN A 24 5.05 -16.71 -2.83
CA ASN A 24 3.62 -16.74 -2.53
C ASN A 24 3.01 -15.34 -2.62
N ILE A 25 3.65 -14.31 -2.07
CA ILE A 25 3.19 -12.92 -2.20
C ILE A 25 3.04 -12.55 -3.67
N SER A 26 4.10 -12.77 -4.46
CA SER A 26 4.08 -12.48 -5.91
C SER A 26 3.01 -13.29 -6.66
N SER A 27 2.90 -14.59 -6.39
CA SER A 27 1.96 -15.49 -7.07
C SER A 27 0.49 -15.20 -6.72
N ASN A 28 0.21 -14.60 -5.56
CA ASN A 28 -1.14 -14.14 -5.17
C ASN A 28 -1.49 -12.76 -5.77
N GLY A 29 -0.67 -12.24 -6.69
CA GLY A 29 -0.95 -11.02 -7.46
C GLY A 29 -0.59 -9.73 -6.74
N TYR A 30 0.11 -9.81 -5.60
CA TYR A 30 0.70 -8.66 -4.96
C TYR A 30 2.01 -8.30 -5.65
N ASN A 31 2.30 -7.00 -5.73
CA ASN A 31 3.37 -6.49 -6.57
C ASN A 31 4.38 -5.62 -5.80
N ALA A 32 4.17 -5.43 -4.50
CA ALA A 32 5.10 -4.73 -3.63
C ALA A 32 4.88 -5.07 -2.15
N ILE A 33 5.87 -4.77 -1.32
CA ILE A 33 5.89 -5.03 0.12
C ILE A 33 6.24 -3.74 0.87
N ARG A 34 5.41 -3.34 1.84
CA ARG A 34 5.76 -2.41 2.92
C ARG A 34 6.50 -3.23 3.97
N LEU A 35 7.75 -2.87 4.25
CA LEU A 35 8.67 -3.61 5.10
C LEU A 35 9.01 -2.78 6.35
N PRO A 36 8.20 -2.90 7.42
CA PRO A 36 8.49 -2.42 8.76
C PRO A 36 9.90 -2.78 9.24
N TYR A 37 10.57 -1.82 9.87
CA TYR A 37 11.79 -2.04 10.63
C TYR A 37 11.86 -1.11 11.85
N SER A 38 12.73 -1.43 12.81
CA SER A 38 13.14 -0.50 13.88
C SER A 38 14.61 -0.13 13.77
N ASN A 39 15.02 0.99 14.37
CA ASN A 39 16.44 1.41 14.32
C ASN A 39 17.40 0.39 14.97
N ASP A 40 16.90 -0.61 15.71
CA ASP A 40 17.74 -1.69 16.25
C ASP A 40 18.47 -2.51 15.18
N ILE A 41 18.00 -2.51 13.93
CA ILE A 41 18.66 -3.25 12.83
C ILE A 41 20.06 -2.71 12.50
N PHE A 42 20.38 -1.46 12.89
CA PHE A 42 21.70 -0.86 12.65
C PHE A 42 22.74 -1.28 13.70
N ASN A 43 22.29 -1.82 14.85
CA ASN A 43 23.19 -2.38 15.84
C ASN A 43 23.43 -3.86 15.53
N SER A 44 24.63 -4.20 15.05
CA SER A 44 24.99 -5.58 14.69
C SER A 44 25.00 -6.56 15.88
N ALA A 45 24.96 -6.07 17.13
CA ALA A 45 24.78 -6.91 18.30
C ALA A 45 23.35 -7.46 18.42
N ASN A 46 22.37 -6.81 17.79
CA ASN A 46 20.98 -7.26 17.74
C ASN A 46 20.83 -8.31 16.63
N ALA A 47 21.16 -9.56 16.95
CA ALA A 47 21.02 -10.67 16.02
C ALA A 47 19.56 -11.15 15.91
N PRO A 48 19.07 -11.44 14.70
CA PRO A 48 17.81 -12.14 14.49
C PRO A 48 17.76 -13.46 15.29
N ASN A 49 16.70 -13.67 16.07
CA ASN A 49 16.62 -14.77 17.04
C ASN A 49 15.52 -15.79 16.77
N SER A 50 14.71 -15.58 15.72
CA SER A 50 13.51 -16.39 15.42
C SER A 50 13.59 -17.10 14.07
N ILE A 51 14.82 -17.32 13.56
CA ILE A 51 15.04 -17.99 12.28
C ILE A 51 14.91 -19.51 12.47
N ASN A 52 13.96 -20.13 11.75
CA ASN A 52 13.91 -21.58 11.66
C ASN A 52 15.10 -22.11 10.84
N SER A 53 16.10 -22.66 11.53
CA SER A 53 17.35 -23.17 10.95
C SER A 53 17.17 -24.35 10.00
N GLN A 54 16.10 -25.14 10.13
CA GLN A 54 15.85 -26.31 9.28
C GLN A 54 15.57 -25.93 7.82
N VAL A 55 14.97 -24.76 7.63
CA VAL A 55 14.56 -24.28 6.32
C VAL A 55 15.37 -23.07 5.89
N ASN A 56 15.77 -22.21 6.82
CA ASN A 56 16.48 -20.96 6.54
C ASN A 56 17.95 -21.01 6.99
N ALA A 57 18.63 -22.16 6.86
CA ALA A 57 20.01 -22.33 7.29
C ALA A 57 20.97 -21.27 6.73
N GLY A 58 20.74 -20.83 5.48
CA GLY A 58 21.53 -19.78 4.83
C GLY A 58 21.36 -18.37 5.41
N LEU A 59 20.41 -18.16 6.33
CA LEU A 59 20.21 -16.89 7.05
C LEU A 59 20.86 -16.88 8.44
N LEU A 60 21.37 -18.02 8.91
CA LEU A 60 22.01 -18.10 10.22
C LEU A 60 23.26 -17.22 10.27
N ASN A 61 23.51 -16.62 11.43
CA ASN A 61 24.64 -15.73 11.73
C ASN A 61 24.72 -14.46 10.86
N LYS A 62 23.65 -14.13 10.12
CA LYS A 62 23.54 -12.85 9.42
C LYS A 62 22.96 -11.79 10.34
N THR A 63 23.44 -10.57 10.18
CA THR A 63 22.83 -9.38 10.79
C THR A 63 21.46 -9.10 10.16
N SER A 64 20.61 -8.35 10.85
CA SER A 64 19.28 -7.95 10.33
C SER A 64 19.38 -7.24 8.98
N LEU A 65 20.38 -6.36 8.79
CA LEU A 65 20.62 -5.67 7.53
C LEU A 65 21.07 -6.60 6.39
N GLU A 66 21.83 -7.66 6.69
CA GLU A 66 22.19 -8.65 5.67
C GLU A 66 21.00 -9.53 5.27
N ILE A 67 20.11 -9.86 6.22
CA ILE A 67 18.86 -10.57 5.91
C ILE A 67 17.94 -9.67 5.08
N MET A 68 17.82 -8.39 5.43
CA MET A 68 17.05 -7.41 4.67
C MET A 68 17.56 -7.30 3.22
N ASP A 69 18.88 -7.26 3.01
CA ASP A 69 19.46 -7.29 1.66
C ASP A 69 19.04 -8.52 0.84
N ILE A 70 19.12 -9.70 1.45
CA ILE A 70 18.76 -10.97 0.79
C ILE A 70 17.29 -10.95 0.38
N LEU A 71 16.39 -10.52 1.28
CA LEU A 71 14.95 -10.44 1.03
C LEU A 71 14.64 -9.43 -0.08
N ILE A 72 15.22 -8.23 -0.03
CA ILE A 72 14.99 -7.17 -1.01
C ILE A 72 15.49 -7.59 -2.39
N ASN A 73 16.69 -8.17 -2.48
CA ASN A 73 17.24 -8.63 -3.76
C ASN A 73 16.38 -9.75 -4.37
N TYR A 74 15.91 -10.68 -3.54
CA TYR A 74 15.04 -11.75 -4.03
C TYR A 74 13.67 -11.22 -4.45
N ALA A 75 13.05 -10.34 -3.66
CA ALA A 75 11.81 -9.67 -4.03
C ALA A 75 11.94 -8.94 -5.38
N GLY A 76 13.06 -8.23 -5.58
CA GLY A 76 13.38 -7.58 -6.86
C GLY A 76 13.47 -8.57 -8.03
N SER A 77 14.06 -9.75 -7.82
CA SER A 77 14.12 -10.82 -8.84
C SER A 77 12.74 -11.38 -9.25
N LEU A 78 11.75 -11.25 -8.36
CA LEU A 78 10.35 -11.59 -8.62
C LEU A 78 9.55 -10.41 -9.19
N GLY A 79 10.18 -9.25 -9.40
CA GLY A 79 9.52 -8.03 -9.85
C GLY A 79 8.72 -7.30 -8.77
N LEU A 80 8.82 -7.72 -7.50
CA LEU A 80 8.20 -7.01 -6.37
C LEU A 80 8.96 -5.71 -6.09
N LYS A 81 8.22 -4.69 -5.66
CA LYS A 81 8.79 -3.45 -5.10
C LYS A 81 8.78 -3.47 -3.59
N ILE A 82 9.65 -2.68 -2.97
CA ILE A 82 9.80 -2.56 -1.52
C ILE A 82 9.65 -1.09 -1.15
N ILE A 83 8.83 -0.82 -0.15
CA ILE A 83 8.83 0.44 0.60
C ILE A 83 9.30 0.10 2.00
N LEU A 84 10.39 0.75 2.42
CA LEU A 84 10.89 0.61 3.78
C LEU A 84 10.03 1.49 4.68
N ASP A 85 9.65 0.96 5.83
CA ASP A 85 8.84 1.67 6.81
C ASP A 85 9.59 1.73 8.14
N ARG A 86 9.91 2.95 8.59
CA ARG A 86 10.46 3.13 9.94
C ARG A 86 9.29 3.01 10.92
N HIS A 87 9.05 1.77 11.31
CA HIS A 87 7.90 1.38 12.11
C HIS A 87 8.06 1.73 13.58
N ARG A 88 9.29 1.64 14.12
CA ARG A 88 9.57 1.87 15.54
C ARG A 88 10.95 2.48 15.80
N PRO A 89 11.13 3.26 16.87
CA PRO A 89 12.47 3.71 17.30
C PRO A 89 13.38 2.62 17.80
N ASP A 90 12.80 1.57 18.35
CA ASP A 90 13.47 0.36 18.82
C ASP A 90 12.46 -0.80 18.76
N ALA A 91 12.90 -2.02 19.02
CA ALA A 91 12.03 -3.20 18.92
C ALA A 91 10.89 -3.22 19.95
N THR A 92 10.93 -2.39 21.00
CA THR A 92 10.03 -2.49 22.15
C THR A 92 8.65 -1.91 21.89
N GLY A 93 8.53 -0.90 21.01
CA GLY A 93 7.24 -0.28 20.75
C GLY A 93 7.28 0.88 19.79
N GLN A 94 6.09 1.27 19.33
CA GLN A 94 5.90 2.49 18.53
C GLN A 94 6.09 3.75 19.40
N SER A 95 6.20 4.91 18.75
CA SER A 95 6.26 6.21 19.42
C SER A 95 5.39 7.25 18.72
N ALA A 96 4.74 8.11 19.50
CA ALA A 96 3.91 9.21 19.01
C ALA A 96 4.67 10.19 18.11
N LEU A 97 5.93 10.45 18.44
CA LEU A 97 6.85 11.30 17.71
C LEU A 97 7.96 10.47 17.06
N TRP A 98 8.64 11.05 16.08
CA TRP A 98 9.72 10.41 15.33
C TRP A 98 11.03 10.22 16.14
N TYR A 99 11.08 10.74 17.36
CA TYR A 99 12.21 10.63 18.29
C TYR A 99 11.75 10.19 19.68
N THR A 100 12.70 9.63 20.44
CA THR A 100 12.56 9.26 21.85
C THR A 100 13.79 9.73 22.64
N SER A 101 13.86 9.40 23.92
CA SER A 101 15.06 9.61 24.74
C SER A 101 16.23 8.70 24.33
N THR A 102 15.97 7.59 23.65
CA THR A 102 16.97 6.61 23.18
C THR A 102 17.33 6.79 21.71
N THR A 103 16.38 7.24 20.89
CA THR A 103 16.55 7.45 19.45
C THR A 103 16.26 8.90 19.11
N SER A 104 17.32 9.71 18.95
CA SER A 104 17.20 11.14 18.61
C SER A 104 16.71 11.36 17.17
N GLU A 105 16.16 12.54 16.87
CA GLU A 105 15.80 12.92 15.48
C GLU A 105 17.02 12.82 14.53
N SER A 106 18.20 13.24 15.00
CA SER A 106 19.44 13.11 14.21
C SER A 106 19.81 11.67 13.91
N THR A 107 19.61 10.76 14.87
CA THR A 107 19.83 9.32 14.66
C THR A 107 18.83 8.78 13.63
N TRP A 108 17.55 9.10 13.79
CA TRP A 108 16.49 8.70 12.86
C TRP A 108 16.79 9.15 11.41
N ILE A 109 17.19 10.40 11.21
CA ILE A 109 17.55 10.92 9.88
C ILE A 109 18.84 10.26 9.34
N ALA A 110 19.87 10.08 10.17
CA ALA A 110 21.13 9.46 9.76
C ALA A 110 20.95 7.99 9.33
N ASP A 111 20.10 7.26 10.05
CA ASP A 111 19.74 5.88 9.75
C ASP A 111 18.96 5.77 8.43
N TRP A 112 18.04 6.71 8.18
CA TRP A 112 17.36 6.82 6.89
C TRP A 112 18.34 7.06 5.73
N VAL A 113 19.27 8.01 5.89
CA VAL A 113 20.33 8.29 4.91
C VAL A 113 21.23 7.06 4.71
N THR A 114 21.47 6.28 5.77
CA THR A 114 22.23 5.02 5.68
C THR A 114 21.51 4.00 4.79
N LEU A 115 20.20 3.77 4.98
CA LEU A 115 19.43 2.86 4.12
C LEU A 115 19.31 3.38 2.68
N ALA A 116 19.09 4.67 2.50
CA ALA A 116 19.02 5.31 1.19
C ALA A 116 20.32 5.13 0.38
N ASN A 117 21.47 5.23 1.04
CA ASN A 117 22.77 4.91 0.43
C ASN A 117 22.97 3.40 0.21
N ARG A 118 22.62 2.57 1.20
CA ARG A 118 22.76 1.10 1.14
C ARG A 118 22.05 0.50 -0.07
N TYR A 119 20.85 0.99 -0.36
CA TYR A 119 20.03 0.50 -1.48
C TYR A 119 20.11 1.39 -2.72
N LYS A 120 21.13 2.25 -2.82
CA LYS A 120 21.36 3.08 -4.00
C LYS A 120 21.60 2.23 -5.24
N GLY A 121 20.81 2.48 -6.29
CA GLY A 121 20.84 1.69 -7.53
C GLY A 121 20.01 0.40 -7.50
N ASN A 122 19.51 -0.02 -6.33
CA ASN A 122 18.57 -1.15 -6.26
C ASN A 122 17.14 -0.68 -6.58
N THR A 123 16.65 -1.03 -7.77
CA THR A 123 15.33 -0.60 -8.26
C THR A 123 14.15 -1.36 -7.63
N ALA A 124 14.42 -2.33 -6.75
CA ALA A 124 13.39 -2.96 -5.93
C ALA A 124 12.89 -1.99 -4.85
N VAL A 125 13.78 -1.22 -4.20
CA VAL A 125 13.38 -0.26 -3.17
C VAL A 125 12.97 1.06 -3.82
N ILE A 126 11.71 1.45 -3.61
CA ILE A 126 11.08 2.57 -4.32
C ILE A 126 10.72 3.75 -3.42
N GLY A 127 10.78 3.61 -2.10
CA GLY A 127 10.43 4.70 -1.20
C GLY A 127 10.68 4.43 0.28
N ALA A 128 10.51 5.50 1.05
CA ALA A 128 10.67 5.56 2.49
C ALA A 128 9.38 6.09 3.14
N ASP A 129 8.75 5.25 3.95
CA ASP A 129 7.65 5.59 4.86
C ASP A 129 8.24 6.04 6.20
N LEU A 130 8.25 7.35 6.40
CA LEU A 130 9.26 8.03 7.21
C LEU A 130 9.21 7.69 8.70
N HIS A 131 8.01 7.56 9.26
CA HIS A 131 7.73 7.22 10.65
C HIS A 131 6.30 6.71 10.74
N ASN A 132 6.13 5.49 11.26
CA ASN A 132 4.82 4.88 11.41
C ASN A 132 3.96 5.56 12.46
N GLU A 133 2.73 5.84 12.08
CA GLU A 133 1.64 6.30 12.94
C GLU A 133 1.99 7.48 13.85
N PRO A 134 2.43 8.65 13.33
CA PRO A 134 2.47 9.85 14.15
C PRO A 134 1.10 10.09 14.83
N HIS A 135 1.12 10.37 16.12
CA HIS A 135 -0.09 10.63 16.90
C HIS A 135 0.19 11.61 18.03
N ASP A 136 -0.86 12.06 18.71
CA ASP A 136 -0.78 13.02 19.82
C ASP A 136 0.41 12.70 20.77
N PRO A 137 1.32 13.65 21.02
CA PRO A 137 1.19 15.10 20.79
C PRO A 137 1.63 15.62 19.42
N ALA A 138 1.88 14.75 18.41
CA ALA A 138 2.23 15.18 17.07
C ALA A 138 1.15 16.10 16.48
N CYS A 139 1.57 17.27 16.01
CA CYS A 139 0.71 18.24 15.34
C CYS A 139 1.02 18.28 13.83
N TRP A 140 0.13 18.88 13.05
CA TRP A 140 0.38 19.19 11.65
C TRP A 140 0.24 20.69 11.40
N GLY A 141 1.34 21.36 11.04
CA GLY A 141 1.33 22.78 10.68
C GLY A 141 1.09 23.73 11.86
N CYS A 142 1.36 23.30 13.10
CA CYS A 142 1.26 24.17 14.27
C CYS A 142 2.50 25.05 14.48
N GLY A 143 3.59 24.82 13.74
CA GLY A 143 4.82 25.62 13.78
C GLY A 143 5.78 25.29 14.92
N ASN A 144 5.38 24.45 15.89
CA ASN A 144 6.29 23.95 16.91
C ASN A 144 7.13 22.78 16.36
N THR A 145 8.39 23.05 16.01
CA THR A 145 9.29 22.08 15.37
C THR A 145 9.53 20.79 16.15
N THR A 146 9.25 20.76 17.46
CA THR A 146 9.42 19.56 18.29
C THR A 146 8.27 18.58 18.18
N ILE A 147 7.11 19.01 17.69
CA ILE A 147 5.91 18.15 17.55
C ILE A 147 5.25 18.25 16.17
N ASP A 148 5.65 19.23 15.34
CA ASP A 148 5.11 19.41 13.99
C ASP A 148 5.68 18.37 13.03
N TRP A 149 4.90 17.31 12.82
CA TRP A 149 5.25 16.19 11.98
C TRP A 149 5.51 16.63 10.53
N ARG A 150 4.72 17.57 10.00
CA ARG A 150 4.91 18.10 8.65
C ARG A 150 6.29 18.73 8.48
N LEU A 151 6.77 19.48 9.48
CA LEU A 151 8.13 20.05 9.49
C LEU A 151 9.22 18.97 9.61
N ALA A 152 9.00 17.91 10.39
CA ALA A 152 9.96 16.81 10.55
C ALA A 152 10.07 15.95 9.29
N ALA A 153 8.94 15.66 8.65
CA ALA A 153 8.87 14.93 7.39
C ALA A 153 9.65 15.63 6.27
N GLU A 154 9.60 16.97 6.20
CA GLU A 154 10.44 17.74 5.26
C GLU A 154 11.93 17.55 5.52
N ARG A 155 12.36 17.63 6.80
CA ARG A 155 13.78 17.48 7.17
C ARG A 155 14.30 16.11 6.80
N ALA A 156 13.59 15.05 7.18
CA ALA A 156 13.99 13.67 6.86
C ALA A 156 13.90 13.39 5.36
N GLY A 157 12.79 13.78 4.73
CA GLY A 157 12.57 13.58 3.29
C GLY A 157 13.66 14.25 2.44
N ASN A 158 14.03 15.49 2.74
CA ASN A 158 15.08 16.20 2.00
C ASN A 158 16.47 15.59 2.25
N ALA A 159 16.76 15.13 3.47
CA ALA A 159 18.01 14.43 3.76
C ALA A 159 18.14 13.12 2.95
N ILE A 160 17.06 12.35 2.83
CA ILE A 160 17.01 11.13 2.00
C ILE A 160 17.19 11.48 0.52
N LEU A 161 16.42 12.45 0.02
CA LEU A 161 16.43 12.84 -1.40
C LEU A 161 17.77 13.41 -1.86
N ALA A 162 18.55 14.02 -0.96
CA ALA A 162 19.91 14.50 -1.25
C ALA A 162 20.86 13.36 -1.66
N VAL A 163 20.67 12.14 -1.15
CA VAL A 163 21.50 10.97 -1.49
C VAL A 163 20.83 10.00 -2.45
N GLN A 164 19.50 9.98 -2.46
CA GLN A 164 18.65 9.07 -3.22
C GLN A 164 17.44 9.81 -3.84
N PRO A 165 17.65 10.57 -4.94
CA PRO A 165 16.61 11.41 -5.53
C PRO A 165 15.51 10.61 -6.25
N ASN A 166 15.68 9.29 -6.41
CA ASN A 166 14.72 8.44 -7.12
C ASN A 166 13.64 7.83 -6.21
N TRP A 167 13.81 7.89 -4.89
CA TRP A 167 12.81 7.37 -3.95
C TRP A 167 11.61 8.27 -3.81
N LEU A 168 10.45 7.65 -3.59
CA LEU A 168 9.27 8.32 -3.07
C LEU A 168 9.45 8.56 -1.56
N ILE A 169 9.00 9.72 -1.11
CA ILE A 169 8.93 10.07 0.31
C ILE A 169 7.47 9.99 0.71
N ILE A 170 7.19 9.07 1.62
CA ILE A 170 5.85 8.73 2.05
C ILE A 170 5.65 9.33 3.44
N VAL A 171 4.61 10.14 3.55
CA VAL A 171 4.32 10.90 4.77
C VAL A 171 2.92 10.54 5.26
N GLU A 172 2.85 9.78 6.34
CA GLU A 172 1.61 9.51 7.07
C GLU A 172 1.01 10.79 7.67
N GLY A 173 -0.27 10.75 8.05
CA GLY A 173 -0.95 11.80 8.82
C GLY A 173 -0.56 11.82 10.30
N THR A 174 -1.27 12.63 11.09
CA THR A 174 -1.25 12.54 12.57
C THR A 174 -2.53 11.88 13.09
N SER A 175 -2.81 11.91 14.40
CA SER A 175 -4.13 11.48 14.93
C SER A 175 -5.11 12.64 15.08
N ILE A 176 -4.65 13.82 15.53
CA ILE A 176 -5.50 14.97 15.83
C ILE A 176 -5.09 16.18 15.00
N VAL A 177 -6.07 16.80 14.34
CA VAL A 177 -5.94 18.08 13.63
C VAL A 177 -7.16 18.94 13.94
N ASN A 178 -6.95 20.16 14.44
CA ASN A 178 -8.01 21.11 14.79
C ASN A 178 -9.13 20.50 15.66
N GLY A 179 -8.75 19.67 16.64
CA GLY A 179 -9.69 18.99 17.54
C GLY A 179 -10.46 17.81 16.93
N SER A 180 -10.29 17.52 15.64
CA SER A 180 -10.81 16.30 15.02
C SER A 180 -9.81 15.17 15.17
N SER A 181 -10.20 14.10 15.86
CA SER A 181 -9.42 12.87 15.99
C SER A 181 -9.76 11.87 14.87
N TYR A 182 -8.79 11.05 14.49
CA TYR A 182 -8.91 9.92 13.57
C TYR A 182 -7.87 8.85 13.97
N TRP A 183 -7.72 7.81 13.16
CA TRP A 183 -6.66 6.81 13.34
C TRP A 183 -5.27 7.46 13.41
N TRP A 184 -4.37 6.87 14.19
CA TRP A 184 -2.96 7.27 14.18
C TRP A 184 -2.40 7.12 12.76
N GLY A 185 -1.57 8.07 12.33
CA GLY A 185 -1.12 8.10 10.93
C GLY A 185 -2.19 8.43 9.89
N GLY A 186 -3.47 8.59 10.26
CA GLY A 186 -4.58 8.69 9.30
C GLY A 186 -5.11 10.10 9.02
N ASN A 187 -4.77 11.09 9.86
CA ASN A 187 -5.37 12.42 9.79
C ASN A 187 -4.54 13.37 8.91
N LEU A 188 -5.00 13.63 7.69
CA LEU A 188 -4.38 14.55 6.73
C LEU A 188 -5.23 15.82 6.49
N MET A 189 -6.13 16.17 7.42
CA MET A 189 -7.04 17.31 7.27
C MET A 189 -6.32 18.64 7.00
N ALA A 190 -5.11 18.81 7.54
CA ALA A 190 -4.31 20.02 7.39
C ALA A 190 -3.33 19.99 6.20
N ALA A 191 -3.16 18.86 5.51
CA ALA A 191 -2.14 18.69 4.47
C ALA A 191 -2.36 19.59 3.25
N GLY A 192 -3.61 19.91 2.90
CA GLY A 192 -3.92 20.84 1.82
C GLY A 192 -3.54 22.30 2.14
N GLN A 193 -3.72 22.72 3.40
CA GLN A 193 -3.37 24.07 3.85
C GLN A 193 -1.87 24.20 4.15
N TYR A 194 -1.28 23.17 4.75
CA TYR A 194 0.11 23.11 5.16
C TYR A 194 0.79 21.90 4.49
N PRO A 195 1.08 21.97 3.18
CA PRO A 195 1.69 20.86 2.48
C PRO A 195 3.12 20.60 2.97
N VAL A 196 3.55 19.35 2.90
CA VAL A 196 4.97 18.98 2.95
C VAL A 196 5.62 19.46 1.65
N ARG A 197 6.78 20.11 1.77
CA ARG A 197 7.56 20.67 0.65
C ARG A 197 8.92 20.00 0.62
N LEU A 198 9.12 19.19 -0.41
CA LEU A 198 10.38 18.51 -0.67
C LEU A 198 11.19 19.30 -1.71
N ASP A 199 12.51 19.25 -1.61
CA ASP A 199 13.43 19.93 -2.52
C ASP A 199 13.40 19.32 -3.94
N VAL A 200 13.08 18.01 -4.03
CA VAL A 200 12.92 17.31 -5.30
C VAL A 200 11.43 17.16 -5.63
N PRO A 201 10.96 17.70 -6.78
CA PRO A 201 9.55 17.64 -7.14
C PRO A 201 9.11 16.20 -7.46
N ASN A 202 7.80 15.95 -7.37
CA ASN A 202 7.17 14.68 -7.73
C ASN A 202 7.68 13.46 -6.93
N LYS A 203 8.08 13.67 -5.67
CA LYS A 203 8.51 12.60 -4.76
C LYS A 203 7.57 12.33 -3.59
N LEU A 204 6.70 13.29 -3.26
CA LEU A 204 5.77 13.17 -2.15
C LEU A 204 4.62 12.22 -2.49
N VAL A 205 4.37 11.30 -1.57
CA VAL A 205 3.13 10.51 -1.46
C VAL A 205 2.61 10.70 -0.05
N TYR A 206 1.35 11.04 0.13
CA TYR A 206 0.75 11.04 1.45
C TYR A 206 0.25 9.63 1.79
N SER A 207 0.35 9.24 3.05
CA SER A 207 -0.13 7.93 3.54
C SER A 207 -1.18 8.10 4.63
N ILE A 208 -2.10 7.15 4.74
CA ILE A 208 -3.05 7.04 5.85
C ILE A 208 -3.19 5.61 6.30
N HIS A 209 -3.53 5.43 7.57
CA HIS A 209 -4.04 4.18 8.11
C HIS A 209 -5.54 4.30 8.38
N ASP A 210 -6.28 3.22 8.12
CA ASP A 210 -7.71 3.11 8.44
C ASP A 210 -8.03 1.69 8.87
N TYR A 211 -8.77 1.55 9.96
CA TYR A 211 -9.10 0.25 10.55
C TYR A 211 -10.58 0.11 10.84
N SER A 212 -11.01 -1.12 11.12
CA SER A 212 -12.39 -1.47 11.46
C SER A 212 -12.62 -1.50 12.98
N THR A 213 -13.81 -1.99 13.38
CA THR A 213 -14.17 -2.21 14.79
C THR A 213 -13.25 -3.19 15.52
N ASP A 214 -12.53 -4.05 14.79
CA ASP A 214 -11.55 -4.98 15.35
C ASP A 214 -10.40 -4.29 16.07
N VAL A 215 -10.01 -3.10 15.61
CA VAL A 215 -8.91 -2.33 16.22
C VAL A 215 -9.45 -1.35 17.25
N SER A 216 -10.52 -0.62 16.90
CA SER A 216 -11.17 0.28 17.85
C SER A 216 -12.59 0.63 17.44
N GLN A 217 -13.49 0.73 18.41
CA GLN A 217 -14.88 1.15 18.19
C GLN A 217 -14.96 2.67 18.03
N GLN A 218 -14.86 3.13 16.79
CA GLN A 218 -15.10 4.53 16.43
C GLN A 218 -16.60 4.84 16.35
N THR A 219 -16.96 6.09 16.61
CA THR A 219 -18.38 6.54 16.68
C THR A 219 -19.13 6.32 15.36
N TRP A 220 -18.44 6.46 14.23
CA TRP A 220 -19.05 6.30 12.91
C TRP A 220 -19.47 4.87 12.56
N PHE A 221 -18.94 3.86 13.25
CA PHE A 221 -19.41 2.48 13.08
C PHE A 221 -20.78 2.24 13.71
N SER A 222 -21.24 3.13 14.60
CA SER A 222 -22.56 3.07 15.23
C SER A 222 -23.56 4.07 14.62
N ASP A 223 -23.16 4.80 13.58
CA ASP A 223 -24.05 5.70 12.86
C ASP A 223 -25.15 4.89 12.15
N PRO A 224 -26.44 5.28 12.24
CA PRO A 224 -27.54 4.58 11.56
C PRO A 224 -27.39 4.47 10.03
N THR A 225 -26.55 5.31 9.43
CA THR A 225 -26.26 5.31 8.00
C THR A 225 -25.05 4.47 7.62
N PHE A 226 -24.38 3.81 8.56
CA PHE A 226 -23.27 2.90 8.28
C PHE A 226 -23.68 1.76 7.32
N PRO A 227 -22.87 1.41 6.29
CA PRO A 227 -21.55 1.96 5.95
C PRO A 227 -21.59 3.15 4.96
N ALA A 228 -22.76 3.68 4.62
CA ALA A 228 -22.90 4.77 3.63
C ALA A 228 -22.33 6.11 4.11
N ASN A 229 -22.07 6.29 5.41
CA ASN A 229 -21.37 7.45 5.96
C ASN A 229 -19.86 7.46 5.69
N LEU A 230 -19.23 6.28 5.50
CA LEU A 230 -17.78 6.15 5.44
C LEU A 230 -17.11 7.01 4.34
N PRO A 231 -17.63 7.12 3.10
CA PRO A 231 -17.04 8.00 2.09
C PRO A 231 -16.92 9.46 2.53
N GLY A 232 -17.90 9.99 3.29
CA GLY A 232 -17.86 11.36 3.80
C GLY A 232 -16.80 11.54 4.90
N ILE A 233 -16.58 10.50 5.71
CA ILE A 233 -15.53 10.47 6.73
C ILE A 233 -14.16 10.45 6.06
N TRP A 234 -13.95 9.54 5.11
CA TRP A 234 -12.70 9.48 4.36
C TRP A 234 -12.41 10.77 3.60
N ASP A 235 -13.41 11.37 2.95
CA ASP A 235 -13.29 12.67 2.30
C ASP A 235 -12.82 13.77 3.26
N LYS A 236 -13.39 13.83 4.46
CA LYS A 236 -13.00 14.78 5.49
C LYS A 236 -11.53 14.63 5.87
N TYR A 237 -11.06 13.41 6.14
CA TYR A 237 -9.74 13.19 6.72
C TYR A 237 -8.61 13.14 5.70
N TRP A 238 -8.84 12.64 4.49
CA TRP A 238 -7.76 12.42 3.51
C TRP A 238 -8.22 12.38 2.05
N GLY A 239 -9.42 11.87 1.78
CA GLY A 239 -9.97 11.67 0.44
C GLY A 239 -10.10 12.95 -0.38
N TYR A 240 -10.27 14.11 0.26
CA TYR A 240 -10.28 15.39 -0.43
C TYR A 240 -8.99 15.66 -1.21
N LEU A 241 -7.83 15.12 -0.82
CA LEU A 241 -6.55 15.28 -1.51
C LEU A 241 -6.52 14.59 -2.88
N LEU A 242 -7.29 13.50 -3.04
CA LEU A 242 -7.45 12.80 -4.32
C LEU A 242 -8.39 13.53 -5.29
N LYS A 243 -9.28 14.37 -4.76
CA LYS A 243 -10.39 14.98 -5.49
C LYS A 243 -10.14 16.43 -5.91
N GLN A 244 -8.95 16.96 -5.64
CA GLN A 244 -8.58 18.33 -6.02
C GLN A 244 -8.28 18.45 -7.50
N ALA A 245 -8.21 19.68 -8.02
CA ALA A 245 -7.81 19.94 -9.40
C ALA A 245 -6.38 19.45 -9.72
N SER A 246 -5.51 19.39 -8.71
CA SER A 246 -4.19 18.77 -8.76
C SER A 246 -4.10 17.69 -7.68
N PRO A 247 -4.55 16.46 -7.97
CA PRO A 247 -4.54 15.38 -7.01
C PRO A 247 -3.12 15.06 -6.52
N VAL A 248 -2.99 14.82 -5.22
CA VAL A 248 -1.76 14.28 -4.62
C VAL A 248 -1.97 12.77 -4.41
N PRO A 249 -1.02 11.91 -4.78
CA PRO A 249 -1.16 10.48 -4.54
C PRO A 249 -1.36 10.17 -3.05
N ILE A 250 -2.38 9.38 -2.74
CA ILE A 250 -2.62 8.82 -1.41
C ILE A 250 -2.32 7.33 -1.43
N TRP A 251 -1.64 6.86 -0.40
CA TRP A 251 -1.41 5.45 -0.10
C TRP A 251 -2.10 5.09 1.21
N VAL A 252 -3.02 4.13 1.18
CA VAL A 252 -3.56 3.53 2.41
C VAL A 252 -2.52 2.53 2.90
N GLY A 253 -1.54 3.00 3.68
CA GLY A 253 -0.34 2.27 4.10
C GLY A 253 -0.62 1.07 5.01
N GLU A 254 -1.71 1.15 5.76
CA GLU A 254 -2.26 0.05 6.54
C GLU A 254 -3.78 0.08 6.59
N PHE A 255 -4.37 -1.10 6.41
CA PHE A 255 -5.76 -1.39 6.70
C PHE A 255 -5.92 -2.90 6.81
N GLY A 256 -6.73 -3.36 7.77
CA GLY A 256 -6.90 -4.78 8.02
C GLY A 256 -8.05 -5.07 8.96
N THR A 257 -8.49 -6.33 8.97
CA THR A 257 -9.55 -6.83 9.86
C THR A 257 -9.46 -8.34 9.97
N THR A 258 -9.94 -8.89 11.09
CA THR A 258 -10.20 -10.31 11.32
C THR A 258 -11.38 -10.83 10.49
N LEU A 259 -12.31 -9.95 10.09
CA LEU A 259 -13.63 -10.28 9.52
C LEU A 259 -14.53 -11.07 10.48
N ALA A 260 -14.37 -10.90 11.79
CA ALA A 260 -15.14 -11.62 12.80
C ALA A 260 -16.62 -11.19 12.83
N VAL A 261 -16.92 -9.94 12.47
CA VAL A 261 -18.29 -9.39 12.49
C VAL A 261 -18.70 -8.80 11.14
N ALA A 262 -20.01 -8.71 10.91
CA ALA A 262 -20.57 -8.23 9.63
C ALA A 262 -20.18 -6.78 9.32
N SER A 263 -20.03 -5.93 10.34
CA SER A 263 -19.61 -4.53 10.17
C SER A 263 -18.22 -4.41 9.57
N ASP A 264 -17.30 -5.32 9.88
CA ASP A 264 -15.96 -5.31 9.31
C ASP A 264 -15.97 -5.65 7.81
N ALA A 265 -16.79 -6.63 7.41
CA ALA A 265 -16.95 -6.97 5.99
C ALA A 265 -17.58 -5.80 5.21
N GLN A 266 -18.54 -5.09 5.81
CA GLN A 266 -19.13 -3.88 5.24
C GLN A 266 -18.11 -2.75 5.12
N TRP A 267 -17.30 -2.52 6.16
CA TRP A 267 -16.21 -1.54 6.14
C TRP A 267 -15.17 -1.87 5.07
N LEU A 268 -14.66 -3.11 5.02
CA LEU A 268 -13.62 -3.51 4.07
C LEU A 268 -14.12 -3.39 2.62
N THR A 269 -15.37 -3.80 2.38
CA THR A 269 -16.00 -3.64 1.05
C THR A 269 -16.10 -2.18 0.65
N ALA A 270 -16.56 -1.33 1.56
CA ALA A 270 -16.71 0.10 1.31
C ALA A 270 -15.33 0.77 1.06
N LEU A 271 -14.31 0.43 1.85
CA LEU A 271 -12.98 1.02 1.74
C LEU A 271 -12.31 0.60 0.44
N VAL A 272 -12.34 -0.69 0.08
CA VAL A 272 -11.80 -1.17 -1.20
C VAL A 272 -12.52 -0.52 -2.38
N SER A 273 -13.85 -0.39 -2.32
CA SER A 273 -14.63 0.29 -3.35
C SER A 273 -14.24 1.76 -3.48
N TYR A 274 -14.11 2.46 -2.36
CA TYR A 274 -13.73 3.87 -2.33
C TYR A 274 -12.30 4.08 -2.86
N MET A 275 -11.33 3.27 -2.43
CA MET A 275 -9.95 3.33 -2.93
C MET A 275 -9.89 3.11 -4.45
N ASN A 276 -10.58 2.09 -4.95
CA ASN A 276 -10.60 1.78 -6.39
C ASN A 276 -11.28 2.88 -7.23
N THR A 277 -12.34 3.48 -6.69
CA THR A 277 -13.07 4.58 -7.34
C THR A 277 -12.24 5.85 -7.41
N ASN A 278 -11.53 6.20 -6.33
CA ASN A 278 -10.80 7.46 -6.21
C ASN A 278 -9.31 7.35 -6.57
N GLY A 279 -8.83 6.14 -6.89
CA GLY A 279 -7.46 5.92 -7.33
C GLY A 279 -6.41 5.92 -6.21
N ALA A 280 -6.79 5.57 -4.98
CA ALA A 280 -5.84 5.42 -3.89
C ALA A 280 -4.98 4.15 -4.07
N HIS A 281 -3.70 4.26 -3.68
CA HIS A 281 -2.79 3.12 -3.54
C HIS A 281 -3.02 2.45 -2.18
N TRP A 282 -2.56 1.22 -1.97
CA TRP A 282 -2.76 0.56 -0.68
C TRP A 282 -1.70 -0.49 -0.31
N ALA A 283 -1.54 -0.77 0.98
CA ALA A 283 -0.85 -1.90 1.59
C ALA A 283 -1.75 -2.58 2.63
N PHE A 284 -2.12 -3.84 2.40
CA PHE A 284 -2.97 -4.55 3.34
C PHE A 284 -2.18 -5.00 4.56
N TRP A 285 -2.80 -4.86 5.73
CA TRP A 285 -2.29 -5.35 7.00
C TRP A 285 -2.97 -6.66 7.41
N CYS A 286 -2.27 -7.78 7.44
CA CYS A 286 -0.89 -7.99 6.96
C CYS A 286 -0.76 -9.39 6.37
N TRP A 287 0.37 -9.68 5.73
CA TRP A 287 0.64 -11.01 5.19
C TRP A 287 0.76 -12.08 6.28
N ASN A 288 1.15 -11.70 7.49
CA ASN A 288 1.47 -12.61 8.59
C ASN A 288 0.31 -13.60 8.85
N PRO A 289 0.61 -14.89 9.12
CA PRO A 289 -0.33 -16.01 8.95
C PRO A 289 -1.58 -15.98 9.83
N SER A 290 -1.67 -15.14 10.86
CA SER A 290 -2.90 -14.91 11.62
C SER A 290 -3.86 -13.91 10.95
N PHE A 291 -3.37 -13.10 10.01
CA PHE A 291 -4.10 -11.97 9.46
C PHE A 291 -4.47 -12.12 7.97
N MET A 292 -3.72 -12.85 7.15
CA MET A 292 -4.08 -13.09 5.75
C MET A 292 -4.76 -14.45 5.54
N THR A 293 -5.97 -14.45 4.96
CA THR A 293 -6.69 -15.67 4.53
C THR A 293 -7.19 -15.52 3.10
N LYS A 294 -7.50 -16.63 2.41
CA LYS A 294 -8.11 -16.59 1.07
C LYS A 294 -9.42 -15.78 1.04
N ALA A 295 -10.19 -15.81 2.13
CA ALA A 295 -11.42 -15.04 2.23
C ALA A 295 -11.13 -13.52 2.23
N LYS A 296 -10.12 -13.07 2.99
CA LYS A 296 -9.69 -11.66 3.00
C LYS A 296 -9.11 -11.24 1.67
N ASP A 297 -8.28 -12.10 1.06
CA ASP A 297 -7.68 -11.88 -0.26
C ASP A 297 -8.74 -11.64 -1.37
N ALA A 298 -9.90 -12.31 -1.26
CA ALA A 298 -11.01 -12.13 -2.19
C ALA A 298 -11.58 -10.71 -2.17
N TYR A 299 -11.67 -10.06 -1.00
CA TYR A 299 -12.11 -8.66 -0.90
C TYR A 299 -11.16 -7.70 -1.61
N LEU A 300 -9.87 -8.04 -1.68
CA LEU A 300 -8.84 -7.20 -2.30
C LEU A 300 -8.76 -7.39 -3.81
N THR A 301 -9.29 -8.50 -4.34
CA THR A 301 -9.20 -8.87 -5.76
C THR A 301 -9.65 -7.77 -6.73
N PRO A 302 -10.78 -7.06 -6.51
CA PRO A 302 -11.20 -5.95 -7.38
C PRO A 302 -10.19 -4.80 -7.44
N ALA A 303 -9.33 -4.69 -6.43
CA ALA A 303 -8.30 -3.69 -6.32
C ALA A 303 -6.89 -4.29 -6.48
N LYS A 304 -6.70 -5.42 -7.19
CA LYS A 304 -5.37 -5.95 -7.59
C LYS A 304 -5.06 -5.66 -9.06
N PHE A 305 -3.79 -5.37 -9.39
CA PHE A 305 -3.31 -5.13 -10.77
C PHE A 305 -1.80 -5.49 -10.86
N PRO A 306 -1.31 -5.96 -12.02
CA PRO A 306 0.11 -6.27 -12.22
C PRO A 306 0.92 -5.08 -12.74
N LEU A 307 2.14 -4.88 -12.20
CA LEU A 307 3.05 -3.77 -12.57
C LEU A 307 3.53 -3.81 -14.04
N GLY A 308 3.32 -4.91 -14.76
CA GLY A 308 3.74 -5.10 -16.15
C GLY A 308 2.69 -4.82 -17.23
N GLY A 309 1.51 -4.29 -16.87
CA GLY A 309 0.46 -3.94 -17.86
C GLY A 309 -0.26 -5.13 -18.50
N SER A 310 0.13 -6.37 -18.20
CA SER A 310 -0.61 -7.57 -18.59
C SER A 310 -1.85 -7.70 -17.71
N THR A 311 -2.98 -7.14 -18.12
CA THR A 311 -4.29 -7.49 -17.54
C THR A 311 -4.37 -9.01 -17.37
N PRO A 312 -4.74 -9.54 -16.19
CA PRO A 312 -5.09 -10.95 -16.09
C PRO A 312 -6.20 -11.20 -17.09
N SER A 313 -5.99 -12.15 -18.00
CA SER A 313 -7.05 -12.63 -18.88
C SER A 313 -8.16 -13.22 -18.01
N SER A 314 -9.17 -12.43 -17.68
CA SER A 314 -10.43 -12.96 -17.19
C SER A 314 -11.06 -13.72 -18.35
N SER A 315 -10.99 -15.04 -18.33
CA SER A 315 -11.89 -15.87 -19.11
C SER A 315 -13.30 -15.72 -18.51
N THR A 316 -13.95 -14.61 -18.82
CA THR A 316 -15.36 -14.42 -18.52
C THR A 316 -16.13 -15.18 -19.59
N THR A 317 -16.68 -16.34 -19.23
CA THR A 317 -17.66 -17.03 -20.06
C THR A 317 -18.88 -16.09 -20.16
N HIS A 318 -18.97 -15.33 -21.24
CA HIS A 318 -20.17 -14.56 -21.55
C HIS A 318 -21.30 -15.55 -21.88
N VAL A 319 -22.26 -15.70 -20.97
CA VAL A 319 -23.56 -16.26 -21.30
C VAL A 319 -24.32 -15.16 -22.07
N SER A 320 -24.34 -15.29 -23.39
CA SER A 320 -25.12 -14.43 -24.28
C SER A 320 -26.61 -14.74 -24.09
N VAL A 321 -27.35 -13.81 -23.47
CA VAL A 321 -28.81 -13.82 -23.53
C VAL A 321 -29.22 -13.10 -24.82
N SER A 322 -29.61 -13.87 -25.83
CA SER A 322 -30.21 -13.37 -27.06
C SER A 322 -31.56 -12.72 -26.76
N THR A 323 -31.69 -11.41 -27.01
CA THR A 323 -32.99 -10.75 -27.12
C THR A 323 -33.40 -10.73 -28.59
N THR A 324 -34.46 -11.48 -28.90
CA THR A 324 -35.13 -11.51 -30.20
C THR A 324 -35.92 -10.21 -30.38
N THR A 325 -35.53 -9.40 -31.37
CA THR A 325 -36.32 -8.28 -31.88
C THR A 325 -37.42 -8.79 -32.82
N SER A 326 -38.69 -8.53 -32.49
CA SER A 326 -39.80 -8.59 -33.44
C SER A 326 -40.21 -7.17 -33.86
N GLN A 327 -40.11 -6.88 -35.14
CA GLN A 327 -40.75 -5.71 -35.77
C GLN A 327 -42.21 -6.05 -36.10
N SER A 328 -43.13 -5.10 -35.92
CA SER A 328 -44.16 -4.82 -36.93
C SER A 328 -44.95 -3.51 -36.71
N ALA A 329 -45.04 -2.77 -37.82
CA ALA A 329 -46.14 -1.93 -38.35
C ALA A 329 -46.54 -0.55 -37.76
N THR A 330 -46.44 0.43 -38.68
CA THR A 330 -46.98 1.80 -38.77
C THR A 330 -48.52 1.89 -38.67
N PRO A 331 -49.11 3.05 -38.30
CA PRO A 331 -49.64 3.99 -39.31
C PRO A 331 -49.47 5.49 -38.94
N THR A 332 -49.00 6.35 -39.86
CA THR A 332 -49.75 7.31 -40.71
C THR A 332 -49.82 8.76 -40.15
N THR A 333 -49.51 9.67 -41.07
CA THR A 333 -49.36 11.14 -41.08
C THR A 333 -50.40 12.01 -40.37
N THR A 334 -49.96 13.15 -39.82
CA THR A 334 -50.58 14.47 -40.04
C THR A 334 -49.53 15.59 -39.90
N VAL A 335 -49.59 16.54 -40.84
CA VAL A 335 -48.72 17.70 -41.04
C VAL A 335 -49.12 18.85 -40.12
N THR A 336 -48.16 19.58 -39.55
CA THR A 336 -48.30 21.04 -39.40
C THR A 336 -46.94 21.73 -39.41
N THR A 337 -46.87 22.82 -40.16
CA THR A 337 -45.72 23.63 -40.53
C THR A 337 -45.40 24.72 -39.50
N SER A 338 -44.13 25.08 -39.35
CA SER A 338 -43.70 26.48 -39.29
C SER A 338 -42.18 26.60 -39.47
N SER A 339 -41.79 27.68 -40.11
CA SER A 339 -40.57 27.93 -40.88
C SER A 339 -39.65 28.97 -40.23
N SER A 340 -38.33 28.85 -40.45
CA SER A 340 -37.40 29.90 -40.97
C SER A 340 -35.95 29.45 -40.71
N LYS A 341 -35.15 29.13 -41.74
CA LYS A 341 -34.23 30.02 -42.52
C LYS A 341 -33.11 30.62 -41.63
N SER A 342 -31.81 30.63 -41.96
CA SER A 342 -31.07 30.28 -43.18
C SER A 342 -29.54 30.44 -42.95
N SER A 343 -28.74 29.58 -43.61
CA SER A 343 -27.42 29.79 -44.28
C SER A 343 -26.20 30.30 -43.47
N THR A 344 -24.92 29.92 -43.70
CA THR A 344 -24.15 29.50 -44.91
C THR A 344 -22.79 28.91 -44.44
N THR A 345 -22.29 27.72 -44.83
CA THR A 345 -21.35 27.33 -45.94
C THR A 345 -20.03 28.16 -45.97
N THR A 346 -18.76 27.69 -46.16
CA THR A 346 -18.08 26.75 -47.12
C THR A 346 -16.54 26.79 -46.74
N THR A 347 -15.79 25.69 -46.53
CA THR A 347 -14.92 24.90 -47.47
C THR A 347 -13.43 25.33 -47.66
N ALA A 348 -12.54 24.33 -47.51
CA ALA A 348 -11.30 24.01 -48.28
C ALA A 348 -9.90 24.66 -48.04
N THR A 349 -8.96 23.78 -47.66
CA THR A 349 -7.70 23.38 -48.38
C THR A 349 -6.53 24.37 -48.51
N THR A 350 -5.32 24.00 -48.02
CA THR A 350 -4.11 23.69 -48.84
C THR A 350 -2.86 23.34 -48.02
N THR A 351 -1.99 22.57 -48.69
CA THR A 351 -0.76 21.87 -48.31
C THR A 351 0.50 22.72 -48.54
N THR A 352 1.57 22.53 -47.76
CA THR A 352 2.98 22.72 -48.19
C THR A 352 3.96 21.84 -47.39
N THR A 353 4.94 21.28 -48.09
CA THR A 353 6.03 20.38 -47.66
C THR A 353 7.40 21.10 -47.71
N ALA A 354 8.36 20.79 -46.81
CA ALA A 354 9.78 20.42 -47.09
C ALA A 354 10.79 20.53 -45.89
N SER A 355 11.47 19.40 -45.62
CA SER A 355 12.91 19.14 -45.27
C SER A 355 13.70 19.82 -44.11
N GLY A 356 13.92 19.03 -43.03
CA GLY A 356 15.10 18.73 -42.13
C GLY A 356 16.25 19.72 -41.77
N PRO A 357 17.20 19.37 -40.86
CA PRO A 357 17.26 18.29 -39.85
C PRO A 357 17.67 18.77 -38.42
N CYS A 358 17.67 17.82 -37.46
CA CYS A 358 18.29 17.84 -36.12
C CYS A 358 17.58 18.50 -34.92
N ALA A 359 17.56 17.70 -33.85
CA ALA A 359 17.30 18.01 -32.44
C ALA A 359 15.87 18.42 -32.07
N SER A 360 15.09 17.45 -31.58
CA SER A 360 14.03 17.73 -30.61
C SER A 360 13.92 16.56 -29.64
N VAL A 361 14.36 16.82 -28.42
CA VAL A 361 14.04 16.05 -27.22
C VAL A 361 12.52 16.08 -27.09
N VAL A 362 11.88 14.93 -27.21
CA VAL A 362 10.48 14.79 -26.84
C VAL A 362 10.44 14.77 -25.32
N PRO A 363 9.84 15.76 -24.63
CA PRO A 363 9.48 15.57 -23.25
C PRO A 363 8.43 14.47 -23.22
N ILE A 364 8.79 13.32 -22.64
CA ILE A 364 7.81 12.32 -22.24
C ILE A 364 6.98 13.00 -21.14
N LEU A 365 5.78 13.46 -21.50
CA LEU A 365 4.74 13.71 -20.52
C LEU A 365 4.48 12.37 -19.82
N ILE A 366 4.97 12.23 -18.60
CA ILE A 366 4.55 11.16 -17.71
C ILE A 366 3.13 11.53 -17.27
N ASN A 367 2.15 11.01 -18.00
CA ASN A 367 0.76 11.01 -17.56
C ASN A 367 0.68 10.12 -16.31
N LEU A 368 0.45 10.71 -15.13
CA LEU A 368 0.29 10.03 -13.84
C LEU A 368 -1.06 9.30 -13.74
N GLN A 369 -1.44 8.53 -14.76
CA GLN A 369 -2.52 7.57 -14.70
C GLN A 369 -1.96 6.15 -14.79
N SER A 370 -1.32 5.70 -13.73
CA SER A 370 -1.05 4.26 -13.53
C SER A 370 -1.18 3.90 -12.05
N ARG A 371 -2.21 3.08 -11.77
CA ARG A 371 -2.60 2.57 -10.45
C ARG A 371 -1.46 1.68 -9.89
N ARG A 372 -1.21 1.72 -8.56
CA ARG A 372 -0.08 1.05 -7.84
C ARG A 372 -0.50 0.41 -6.49
N TYR A 373 -0.03 -0.80 -6.12
CA TYR A 373 -0.45 -1.54 -4.91
C TYR A 373 0.75 -2.09 -4.13
N MET A 374 0.56 -2.59 -2.89
CA MET A 374 1.56 -3.13 -1.94
C MET A 374 0.94 -4.07 -0.87
N VAL A 375 1.74 -4.75 -0.03
CA VAL A 375 1.33 -5.54 1.16
C VAL A 375 2.27 -5.25 2.33
N SER A 376 1.78 -5.06 3.55
CA SER A 376 2.66 -4.95 4.73
C SER A 376 3.09 -6.33 5.27
N VAL A 377 4.38 -6.47 5.58
CA VAL A 377 4.97 -7.67 6.21
C VAL A 377 5.66 -7.25 7.51
N GLU A 378 5.04 -7.50 8.66
CA GLU A 378 5.71 -7.31 9.95
C GLU A 378 6.62 -8.49 10.30
N GLU A 379 7.67 -8.23 11.08
CA GLU A 379 8.43 -9.29 11.74
C GLU A 379 7.67 -9.77 12.99
N LEU A 380 7.22 -11.04 12.97
CA LEU A 380 6.59 -11.69 14.13
C LEU A 380 7.63 -11.94 15.22
N ALA A 381 7.73 -11.02 16.17
CA ALA A 381 8.17 -11.33 17.52
C ALA A 381 6.92 -11.51 18.40
N LEU A 382 6.37 -12.72 18.45
CA LEU A 382 5.57 -13.26 19.56
C LEU A 382 5.29 -14.75 19.29
N GLN A 383 6.05 -15.60 19.98
CA GLN A 383 5.83 -17.04 20.10
C GLN A 383 4.83 -17.31 21.24
N ASP A 384 3.86 -18.19 20.96
CA ASP A 384 3.05 -18.99 21.88
C ASP A 384 2.55 -18.37 23.19
N ARG A 385 1.22 -18.15 23.25
CA ARG A 385 0.36 -18.62 24.35
C ARG A 385 -1.12 -18.49 23.96
N LEU A 386 -1.89 -19.50 24.38
CA LEU A 386 -3.36 -19.64 24.34
C LEU A 386 -3.93 -20.42 23.14
N ALA A 387 -3.54 -21.70 23.03
CA ALA A 387 -4.48 -22.74 22.63
C ALA A 387 -4.87 -23.54 23.89
N ALA A 388 -5.97 -23.13 24.54
CA ALA A 388 -6.71 -24.01 25.44
C ALA A 388 -7.93 -24.53 24.65
N PRO A 389 -8.17 -25.84 24.57
CA PRO A 389 -9.27 -26.39 23.79
C PRO A 389 -10.57 -26.32 24.59
N LEU A 390 -11.60 -25.67 24.03
CA LEU A 390 -12.97 -25.87 24.47
C LEU A 390 -13.58 -27.01 23.65
N GLU A 391 -13.53 -28.21 24.22
CA GLU A 391 -14.44 -29.30 23.84
C GLU A 391 -15.86 -28.98 24.30
N HIS A 392 -16.85 -29.28 23.46
CA HIS A 392 -18.18 -29.67 23.91
C HIS A 392 -18.61 -30.96 23.22
N ALA A 393 -18.58 -32.02 24.04
CA ALA A 393 -19.59 -33.07 24.20
C ALA A 393 -19.98 -33.91 22.98
N ASN A 394 -19.66 -35.22 23.05
CA ASN A 394 -20.62 -36.18 23.60
C ASN A 394 -19.99 -37.57 23.79
N ILE A 395 -20.60 -38.32 24.72
CA ILE A 395 -20.62 -39.79 24.90
C ILE A 395 -19.78 -40.35 26.08
N VAL A 396 -20.52 -40.49 27.20
CA VAL A 396 -20.60 -41.66 28.13
C VAL A 396 -19.47 -41.90 29.15
N ALA A 397 -19.86 -41.76 30.43
CA ALA A 397 -19.15 -42.19 31.64
C ALA A 397 -19.02 -43.74 31.73
N PRO A 398 -18.07 -44.32 32.50
CA PRO A 398 -18.17 -44.29 33.96
C PRO A 398 -16.86 -44.10 34.75
N ILE A 399 -17.07 -43.64 35.98
CA ILE A 399 -16.24 -43.63 37.20
C ILE A 399 -15.42 -44.92 37.39
N ILE A 400 -14.12 -44.82 37.76
CA ILE A 400 -13.44 -45.62 38.83
C ILE A 400 -12.25 -44.80 39.42
N LEU A 401 -12.13 -44.86 40.74
CA LEU A 401 -11.16 -44.23 41.65
C LEU A 401 -9.77 -44.91 41.71
N SER A 402 -8.76 -44.14 42.16
CA SER A 402 -7.47 -44.54 42.79
C SER A 402 -6.47 -45.30 41.90
N ALA A 403 -5.16 -45.08 41.95
CA ALA A 403 -4.28 -44.47 42.95
C ALA A 403 -3.12 -43.73 42.26
#